data_AF-A0A480ARY2-F1
#
_entry.id   AF-A0A480ARY2-F1
#
_cell.length_a   1.000
_cell.length_b   1.000
_cell.length_c   1.000
_cell.angle_alpha   90.00
_cell.angle_beta   90.00
_cell.angle_gamma   90.00
#
_symmetry.space_group_name_H-M   'P 1'
#
loop_
_entity.id
_entity.type
_entity.pdbx_description
1 polymer ?
#
loop_
_entity_poly.entity_id
_entity_poly.type
_entity_poly.pdbx_seq_one_letter_code
_entity_poly.pdbx_strand_id
1 'polypeptide(L)'
;MPTVTPSTLTPQPGTDRADSTAAPDALSDEAISHGERLSADDMATAREAQFTAAALAAARRPVHTAPAGVCGNCQARCLPTAKYCDEDCRADHERRLSTLRRQGRAPGGMR
;
A
#
# COMPACT_ATOMS: atom_id res chain seq x y z
N MET A 1 -30.27 -1.96 -22.52
CA MET A 1 -29.82 -0.73 -21.85
C MET A 1 -30.10 -0.89 -20.36
N PRO A 2 -29.09 -0.94 -19.48
CA PRO A 2 -29.33 -1.15 -18.06
C PRO A 2 -29.82 0.15 -17.40
N THR A 3 -31.00 0.07 -16.79
CA THR A 3 -31.65 1.13 -16.03
C THR A 3 -30.94 1.31 -14.70
N VAL A 4 -30.34 2.49 -14.48
CA VAL A 4 -29.68 2.85 -13.23
C VAL A 4 -30.71 3.48 -12.31
N THR A 5 -30.97 2.87 -11.15
CA THR A 5 -31.80 3.45 -10.08
C THR A 5 -30.95 4.32 -9.16
N PRO A 6 -31.41 5.54 -8.79
CA PRO A 6 -30.71 6.39 -7.85
C PRO A 6 -30.98 5.95 -6.41
N SER A 7 -29.92 5.71 -5.63
CA SER A 7 -29.99 5.49 -4.18
C SER A 7 -30.19 6.82 -3.46
N THR A 8 -31.30 6.93 -2.74
CA THR A 8 -31.61 8.03 -1.83
C THR A 8 -30.70 7.97 -0.61
N LEU A 9 -29.92 9.02 -0.39
CA LEU A 9 -29.01 9.18 0.74
C LEU A 9 -29.81 9.69 1.96
N THR A 10 -29.95 8.85 2.98
CA THR A 10 -30.58 9.24 4.26
C THR A 10 -29.57 10.02 5.12
N PRO A 11 -29.88 11.23 5.60
CA PRO A 11 -29.02 11.93 6.55
C PRO A 11 -29.11 11.31 7.95
N GLN A 12 -27.97 11.06 8.58
CA GLN A 12 -27.86 10.62 9.97
C GLN A 12 -27.91 11.85 10.91
N PRO A 13 -28.70 11.82 11.99
CA PRO A 13 -28.74 12.90 12.98
C PRO A 13 -27.44 12.98 13.79
N GLY A 14 -26.99 14.20 14.02
CA GLY A 14 -25.75 14.54 14.72
C GLY A 14 -25.76 14.10 16.18
N THR A 15 -24.62 13.60 16.62
CA THR A 15 -24.34 13.39 18.04
C THR A 15 -23.86 14.71 18.63
N ASP A 16 -24.72 15.29 19.46
CA ASP A 16 -24.40 16.41 20.34
C ASP A 16 -23.20 16.06 21.22
N ARG A 17 -22.07 16.70 20.91
CA ARG A 17 -20.85 16.64 21.71
C ARG A 17 -21.02 17.60 22.88
N ALA A 18 -21.69 17.12 23.92
CA ALA A 18 -21.75 17.82 25.19
C ALA A 18 -20.36 17.91 25.82
N ASP A 19 -20.12 19.12 26.27
CA ASP A 19 -19.02 19.63 27.07
C ASP A 19 -18.60 18.69 28.22
N SER A 20 -17.29 18.49 28.35
CA SER A 20 -16.66 18.05 29.59
C SER A 20 -15.22 18.53 29.58
N THR A 21 -15.06 19.83 29.79
CA THR A 21 -13.87 20.39 30.42
C THR A 21 -13.77 19.88 31.86
N ALA A 22 -13.35 18.63 32.04
CA ALA A 22 -12.71 18.22 33.28
C ALA A 22 -11.24 18.66 33.17
N ALA A 23 -10.83 19.53 34.08
CA ALA A 23 -9.42 19.90 34.25
C ALA A 23 -8.58 18.61 34.37
N PRO A 24 -7.44 18.49 33.67
CA PRO A 24 -6.49 17.45 34.02
C PRO A 24 -5.93 17.83 35.40
N ASP A 25 -6.48 17.21 36.43
CA ASP A 25 -5.80 17.06 37.71
C ASP A 25 -4.37 16.62 37.43
N ALA A 26 -3.44 17.32 38.05
CA ALA A 26 -2.01 17.16 37.92
C ALA A 26 -1.62 15.68 38.05
N LEU A 27 -1.51 15.02 36.89
CA LEU A 27 -0.84 13.74 36.78
C LEU A 27 0.65 14.03 36.99
N SER A 28 1.07 13.77 38.22
CA SER A 28 2.43 13.59 38.69
C SER A 28 3.46 13.49 37.57
N ASP A 29 4.41 14.42 37.55
CA ASP A 29 5.65 14.39 36.75
C ASP A 29 6.44 13.06 36.93
N GLU A 30 6.13 12.29 37.98
CA GLU A 30 6.72 10.97 38.27
C GLU A 30 6.13 9.81 37.44
N ALA A 31 5.06 10.02 36.67
CA ALA A 31 4.56 9.00 35.72
C ALA A 31 5.36 8.98 34.41
N ILE A 32 6.32 9.90 34.24
CA ILE A 32 7.33 9.87 33.18
C ILE A 32 8.63 9.24 33.73
N SER A 33 8.51 8.23 34.59
CA SER A 33 9.66 7.51 35.11
C SER A 33 9.72 6.10 34.53
N HIS A 34 10.71 5.91 33.66
CA HIS A 34 11.17 4.64 33.09
C HIS A 34 10.39 4.11 31.88
N GLY A 35 10.46 4.84 30.77
CA GLY A 35 10.47 4.17 29.47
C GLY A 35 11.65 3.20 29.43
N GLU A 36 11.37 1.94 29.76
CA GLU A 36 12.33 0.85 29.67
C GLU A 36 12.93 0.87 28.26
N ARG A 37 14.22 1.20 28.16
CA ARG A 37 14.89 1.27 26.86
C ARG A 37 14.87 -0.15 26.33
N LEU A 38 14.14 -0.36 25.24
CA LEU A 38 14.12 -1.63 24.53
C LEU A 38 15.56 -2.13 24.39
N SER A 39 15.79 -3.36 24.82
CA SER A 39 17.10 -3.98 24.68
C SER A 39 17.44 -4.08 23.18
N ALA A 40 18.72 -4.34 22.87
CA ALA A 40 19.13 -4.56 21.49
C ALA A 40 18.33 -5.70 20.83
N ASP A 41 17.96 -6.72 21.61
CA ASP A 41 17.20 -7.88 21.16
C ASP A 41 15.72 -7.55 20.94
N ASP A 42 15.12 -6.72 21.79
CA ASP A 42 13.75 -6.23 21.58
C ASP A 42 13.64 -5.38 20.31
N MET A 43 14.64 -4.53 20.08
CA MET A 43 14.75 -3.72 18.87
C MET A 43 14.95 -4.58 17.61
N ALA A 44 15.74 -5.65 17.70
CA ALA A 44 15.92 -6.59 16.60
C ALA A 44 14.61 -7.32 16.27
N THR A 45 13.91 -7.83 17.29
CA THR A 45 12.62 -8.50 17.16
C THR A 45 11.56 -7.58 16.56
N ALA A 46 11.49 -6.32 17.01
CA ALA A 46 10.58 -5.32 16.46
C ALA A 46 10.84 -5.06 14.98
N ARG A 47 12.11 -4.98 14.57
CA ARG A 47 12.49 -4.80 13.16
C ARG A 47 12.12 -6.01 12.31
N GLU A 48 12.38 -7.23 12.79
CA GLU A 48 12.00 -8.46 12.08
C GLU A 48 10.49 -8.53 11.84
N ALA A 49 9.69 -8.19 12.86
CA ALA A 49 8.23 -8.13 12.74
C ALA A 49 7.80 -7.10 11.68
N GLN A 50 8.43 -5.92 11.65
CA GLN A 50 8.16 -4.88 10.64
C GLN A 50 8.51 -5.37 9.22
N PHE A 51 9.67 -6.00 9.01
CA PHE A 51 10.06 -6.52 7.70
C PHE A 51 9.14 -7.64 7.23
N THR A 52 8.76 -8.55 8.12
CA THR A 52 7.83 -9.65 7.83
C THR A 52 6.46 -9.11 7.45
N ALA A 53 5.93 -8.15 8.21
CA ALA A 53 4.66 -7.51 7.89
C ALA A 53 4.69 -6.80 6.53
N ALA A 54 5.77 -6.08 6.22
CA ALA A 54 5.95 -5.41 4.93
C ALA A 54 6.00 -6.41 3.76
N ALA A 55 6.73 -7.51 3.91
CA ALA A 55 6.82 -8.56 2.90
C ALA A 55 5.46 -9.23 2.63
N LEU A 56 4.71 -9.55 3.70
CA LEU A 56 3.37 -10.11 3.58
C LEU A 56 2.38 -9.13 2.93
N ALA A 57 2.45 -7.85 3.29
CA ALA A 57 1.64 -6.81 2.66
C ALA A 57 1.94 -6.68 1.17
N ALA A 58 3.23 -6.71 0.78
CA ALA A 58 3.65 -6.67 -0.62
C ALA A 58 3.18 -7.89 -1.41
N ALA A 59 3.28 -9.10 -0.82
CA ALA A 59 2.84 -10.35 -1.45
C ALA A 59 1.31 -10.41 -1.66
N ARG A 60 0.53 -9.77 -0.79
CA ARG A 60 -0.94 -9.69 -0.90
C ARG A 60 -1.43 -8.65 -1.90
N ARG A 61 -0.57 -7.78 -2.45
CA ARG A 61 -1.01 -6.76 -3.42
C ARG A 61 -1.54 -7.46 -4.66
N PRO A 62 -2.79 -7.18 -5.10
CA PRO A 62 -3.33 -7.78 -6.31
C PRO A 62 -2.44 -7.39 -7.49
N VAL A 63 -1.86 -8.39 -8.14
CA VAL A 63 -1.10 -8.17 -9.36
C VAL A 63 -2.13 -7.83 -10.44
N HIS A 64 -2.11 -6.61 -10.96
CA HIS A 64 -2.90 -6.27 -12.13
C HIS A 64 -2.42 -7.13 -13.31
N THR A 65 -3.14 -8.21 -13.57
CA THR A 65 -2.96 -9.00 -14.78
C THR A 65 -3.49 -8.18 -15.94
N ALA A 66 -2.61 -7.87 -16.90
CA ALA A 66 -3.06 -7.35 -18.19
C ALA A 66 -4.14 -8.30 -18.74
N PRO A 67 -5.14 -7.77 -19.47
CA PRO A 67 -6.11 -8.63 -20.14
C PRO A 67 -5.39 -9.69 -20.97
N ALA A 68 -5.82 -10.94 -20.84
CA ALA A 68 -5.23 -12.08 -21.53
C ALA A 68 -5.08 -11.78 -23.03
N GLY A 69 -3.90 -12.09 -23.59
CA GLY A 69 -3.61 -11.87 -25.01
C GLY A 69 -3.24 -10.43 -25.40
N VAL A 70 -2.88 -9.57 -24.45
CA VAL A 70 -2.35 -8.22 -24.72
C VAL A 70 -0.96 -8.05 -24.13
N CYS A 71 -0.01 -7.59 -24.95
CA CYS A 71 1.37 -7.36 -24.54
C CYS A 71 1.45 -6.24 -23.49
N GLY A 72 2.11 -6.52 -22.37
CA GLY A 72 2.27 -5.56 -21.26
C GLY A 72 3.19 -4.37 -21.56
N ASN A 73 3.88 -4.35 -22.70
CA ASN A 73 4.75 -3.24 -23.12
C ASN A 73 4.16 -2.43 -24.29
N CYS A 74 3.99 -3.07 -25.46
CA CYS A 74 3.53 -2.40 -26.68
C CYS A 74 2.01 -2.46 -26.91
N GLN A 75 1.26 -3.18 -26.06
CA GLN A 75 -0.20 -3.35 -26.16
C GLN A 75 -0.70 -4.06 -27.43
N ALA A 76 0.19 -4.66 -28.24
CA ALA A 76 -0.20 -5.51 -29.35
C ALA A 76 -0.90 -6.80 -28.87
N ARG A 77 -1.73 -7.39 -29.74
CA ARG A 77 -2.33 -8.71 -29.49
C ARG A 77 -1.25 -9.80 -29.55
N CYS A 78 -1.22 -10.66 -28.54
CA CYS A 78 -0.31 -11.78 -28.44
C CYS A 78 -1.05 -13.04 -27.98
N LEU A 79 -0.32 -14.16 -27.82
CA LEU A 79 -0.91 -15.41 -27.33
C LEU A 79 -1.66 -15.16 -26.02
N PRO A 80 -2.80 -15.83 -25.76
CA PRO A 80 -3.66 -15.55 -24.60
C PRO A 80 -2.92 -15.58 -23.25
N THR A 81 -1.90 -16.45 -23.15
CA THR A 81 -1.08 -16.62 -21.94
C THR A 81 0.25 -15.86 -21.98
N ALA A 82 0.61 -15.25 -23.13
CA ALA A 82 1.86 -14.52 -23.26
C ALA A 82 1.75 -13.11 -22.68
N LYS A 83 2.76 -12.73 -21.90
CA LYS A 83 2.89 -11.39 -21.29
C LYS A 83 3.48 -10.36 -22.26
N TYR A 84 4.31 -10.81 -23.21
CA TYR A 84 4.96 -10.01 -24.23
C TYR A 84 4.77 -10.66 -25.60
N CYS A 85 4.80 -9.86 -26.67
CA CYS A 85 4.67 -10.37 -28.04
C CYS A 85 5.90 -11.16 -28.50
N ASP A 86 7.08 -10.77 -28.04
CA ASP A 86 8.37 -11.38 -28.38
C ASP A 86 9.45 -11.03 -27.33
N GLU A 87 10.66 -11.54 -27.56
CA GLU A 87 11.82 -11.35 -26.70
C GLU A 87 12.35 -9.90 -26.72
N ASP A 88 12.36 -9.26 -27.88
CA ASP A 88 12.87 -7.90 -28.02
C ASP A 88 11.99 -6.88 -27.26
N CYS A 89 10.68 -7.08 -27.31
CA CYS A 89 9.69 -6.29 -26.61
C CYS A 89 9.76 -6.50 -25.09
N ARG A 90 10.11 -7.72 -24.64
CA ARG A 90 10.43 -8.00 -23.23
C ARG A 90 11.67 -7.23 -22.79
N ALA A 91 12.77 -7.35 -23.53
CA ALA A 91 14.03 -6.70 -23.22
C ALA A 91 13.89 -5.17 -23.16
N ASP A 92 13.10 -4.58 -24.07
CA ASP A 92 12.82 -3.15 -24.07
C ASP A 92 12.08 -2.69 -22.80
N HIS A 93 11.05 -3.44 -22.41
CA HIS A 93 10.29 -3.15 -21.21
C HIS A 93 11.18 -3.20 -19.96
N GLU A 94 12.01 -4.23 -19.84
CA GLU A 94 12.94 -4.40 -18.71
C GLU A 94 13.98 -3.29 -18.63
N ARG A 95 14.53 -2.84 -19.77
CA ARG A 95 15.41 -1.68 -19.84
C ARG A 95 14.71 -0.42 -19.33
N ARG A 96 13.48 -0.16 -19.77
CA ARG A 96 12.70 1.00 -19.32
C ARG A 96 12.42 0.95 -17.82
N LEU A 97 12.02 -0.21 -17.29
CA LEU A 97 11.82 -0.41 -15.86
C LEU A 97 13.12 -0.20 -15.06
N SER A 98 14.26 -0.68 -15.57
CA SER A 98 15.57 -0.48 -14.94
C SER A 98 15.90 1.01 -14.82
N THR A 99 15.69 1.78 -15.89
CA THR A 99 15.88 3.25 -15.87
C THR A 99 14.95 3.93 -14.88
N LEU A 100 13.67 3.57 -14.86
CA LEU A 100 12.70 4.14 -13.90
C LEU A 100 13.06 3.82 -12.44
N ARG A 101 13.58 2.62 -12.15
CA ARG A 101 14.06 2.24 -10.82
C ARG A 101 15.22 3.13 -10.37
N ARG A 102 16.20 3.36 -11.24
CA ARG A 102 17.34 4.25 -10.93
C ARG A 102 16.91 5.69 -10.69
N GLN A 103 15.86 6.13 -11.37
CA GLN A 103 15.26 7.46 -11.17
C GLN A 103 14.34 7.54 -9.95
N GLY A 104 14.11 6.43 -9.23
CA GLY A 104 13.17 6.37 -8.11
C GLY A 104 11.70 6.54 -8.53
N ARG A 105 11.37 6.27 -9.80
CA ARG A 105 10.04 6.40 -10.42
C ARG A 105 9.44 5.06 -10.85
N ALA A 106 9.97 3.94 -10.35
CA ALA A 106 9.46 2.63 -10.73
C ALA A 106 7.98 2.50 -10.31
N PRO A 107 7.12 1.93 -11.18
CA PRO A 107 5.75 1.61 -10.79
C PRO A 107 5.81 0.65 -9.60
N GLY A 108 5.30 1.11 -8.45
CA GLY A 108 5.33 0.37 -7.17
C GLY A 108 6.39 0.83 -6.16
N GLY A 109 7.28 1.76 -6.51
CA GLY A 109 8.18 2.43 -5.56
C GLY A 109 7.43 3.49 -4.76
N MET A 110 6.74 3.06 -3.70
CA MET A 110 6.14 3.97 -2.71
C MET A 110 7.29 4.53 -1.88
N ARG A 111 7.66 5.79 -2.16
CA ARG A 111 8.54 6.61 -1.31
C ARG A 111 7.79 7.07 -0.07
#